data_AF-A0A7S2VP40-F1
#
_entry.id   AF-A0A7S2VP40-F1
#
_cell.length_a   1.000
_cell.length_b   1.000
_cell.length_c   1.000
_cell.angle_alpha   90.00
_cell.angle_beta   90.00
_cell.angle_gamma   90.00
#
_symmetry.space_group_name_H-M   'P 1'
#
loop_
_entity.id
_entity.type
_entity.pdbx_description
1 polymer ?
#
loop_
_entity_poly.entity_id
_entity_poly.type
_entity_poly.pdbx_seq_one_letter_code
_entity_poly.pdbx_strand_id
1 'polypeptide(L)'
;QERERVWPSARRAARRGPLMVSWDGGMAAPFSSALMRGVSVRYLLAAAGKVFRVRADELPASDQARLYDRSAPARTFDRFLSHCWSSPGWQKFCALASDHLGPPAFAAASVVAVAVHIAQNLHALP
;
A
#
# COMPACT_ATOMS: atom_id res chain seq x y z
N GLN A 1 -1.20 21.63 -30.91
CA GLN A 1 -1.98 20.37 -31.03
C GLN A 1 -1.24 19.30 -30.26
N GLU A 2 -1.49 19.21 -28.96
CA GLU A 2 -0.83 18.26 -28.06
C GLU A 2 -1.89 17.24 -27.63
N ARG A 3 -1.71 15.99 -28.07
CA ARG A 3 -2.68 14.91 -27.84
C ARG A 3 -2.56 14.43 -26.40
N GLU A 4 -3.56 14.76 -25.58
CA GLU A 4 -3.78 14.14 -24.27
C GLU A 4 -3.87 12.61 -24.42
N ARG A 5 -2.89 11.90 -23.88
CA ARG A 5 -2.98 10.45 -23.69
C ARG A 5 -3.88 10.18 -22.49
N VAL A 6 -5.17 10.02 -22.77
CA VAL A 6 -6.17 9.54 -21.80
C VAL A 6 -5.85 8.09 -21.45
N TRP A 7 -5.44 7.85 -20.19
CA TRP A 7 -5.14 6.52 -19.68
C TRP A 7 -6.45 5.73 -19.40
N PRO A 8 -6.61 4.46 -19.87
CA PRO A 8 -7.93 3.82 -19.95
C PRO A 8 -8.48 3.18 -18.66
N SER A 9 -7.89 3.41 -17.49
CA SER A 9 -8.25 2.66 -16.26
C SER A 9 -9.41 3.26 -15.44
N ALA A 10 -9.98 4.39 -15.85
CA ALA A 10 -10.97 5.12 -15.04
C ALA A 10 -12.44 4.61 -15.14
N ARG A 11 -12.73 3.51 -15.86
CA ARG A 11 -14.12 3.09 -16.14
C ARG A 11 -14.62 1.82 -15.45
N ARG A 12 -14.00 1.35 -14.37
CA ARG A 12 -14.49 0.15 -13.62
C ARG A 12 -14.38 0.26 -12.10
N ALA A 13 -14.94 1.32 -11.52
CA ALA A 13 -15.10 1.41 -10.06
C ALA A 13 -16.50 1.88 -9.64
N ALA A 14 -17.50 1.75 -10.51
CA ALA A 14 -18.90 1.96 -10.17
C ALA A 14 -19.53 0.63 -9.75
N ARG A 15 -19.40 0.25 -8.47
CA ARG A 15 -20.32 -0.60 -7.67
C ARG A 15 -19.58 -1.07 -6.42
N ARG A 16 -20.13 -0.71 -5.25
CA ARG A 16 -19.63 -0.88 -3.86
C ARG A 16 -18.84 0.34 -3.37
N GLY A 17 -19.59 1.35 -2.94
CA GLY A 17 -19.04 2.48 -2.19
C GLY A 17 -18.55 2.02 -0.81
N PRO A 18 -17.36 2.42 -0.37
CA PRO A 18 -17.01 2.42 1.03
C PRO A 18 -17.55 3.68 1.70
N LEU A 19 -17.99 3.54 2.95
CA LEU A 19 -18.45 4.62 3.82
C LEU A 19 -17.35 5.70 3.88
N MET A 20 -17.60 6.82 3.22
CA MET A 20 -16.71 7.96 3.13
C MET A 20 -16.88 8.76 4.42
N VAL A 21 -15.89 8.75 5.31
CA VAL A 21 -15.84 9.71 6.41
C VAL A 21 -15.49 11.06 5.79
N SER A 22 -16.52 11.82 5.43
CA SER A 22 -16.40 13.22 5.04
C SER A 22 -15.87 14.00 6.25
N TRP A 23 -14.68 14.56 6.14
CA TRP A 23 -14.15 15.51 7.11
C TRP A 23 -14.78 16.88 6.80
N ASP A 24 -16.06 17.05 7.14
CA ASP A 24 -16.77 18.33 7.07
C ASP A 24 -16.37 19.20 8.29
N GLY A 25 -15.07 19.47 8.39
CA GLY A 25 -14.49 20.37 9.38
C GLY A 25 -13.78 21.49 8.64
N GLY A 26 -14.49 22.59 8.43
CA GLY A 26 -14.05 23.77 7.68
C GLY A 26 -12.84 24.49 8.28
N MET A 27 -11.66 23.91 8.07
CA MET A 27 -10.41 24.65 7.95
C MET A 27 -9.63 24.05 6.79
N ALA A 28 -9.78 24.66 5.62
CA ALA A 28 -8.82 24.52 4.54
C ALA A 28 -7.49 25.13 5.00
N ALA A 29 -6.78 24.42 5.88
CA ALA A 29 -5.36 24.65 6.03
C ALA A 29 -4.75 24.51 4.64
N PRO A 30 -3.88 25.44 4.20
CA PRO A 30 -3.20 25.35 2.93
C PRO A 30 -2.12 24.29 3.09
N PHE A 31 -2.51 23.02 3.27
CA PHE A 31 -1.62 21.92 3.00
C PHE A 31 -1.27 22.09 1.53
N SER A 32 -0.06 22.58 1.27
CA SER A 32 0.45 22.66 -0.08
C SER A 32 0.25 21.27 -0.68
N SER A 33 -0.19 21.19 -1.92
CA SER A 33 -0.35 19.92 -2.64
C SER A 33 0.93 19.05 -2.63
N ALA A 34 2.07 19.62 -2.21
CA ALA A 34 3.31 18.94 -1.92
C ALA A 34 3.27 18.03 -0.67
N LEU A 35 2.41 18.30 0.33
CA LEU A 35 2.31 17.51 1.57
C LEU A 35 1.43 16.27 1.40
N MET A 36 0.40 16.34 0.55
CA MET A 36 -0.45 15.19 0.26
C MET A 36 0.16 14.34 -0.85
N ARG A 37 1.00 13.38 -0.47
CA ARG A 37 1.60 12.42 -1.40
C ARG A 37 1.17 11.00 -1.06
N GLY A 38 0.74 10.27 -2.07
CA GLY A 38 0.33 8.88 -1.96
C GLY A 38 1.35 7.95 -2.62
N VAL A 39 1.32 6.69 -2.20
CA VAL A 39 2.11 5.61 -2.80
C VAL A 39 1.16 4.50 -3.21
N SER A 40 1.40 3.89 -4.38
CA SER A 40 0.54 2.80 -4.83
C SER A 40 0.58 1.59 -3.88
N VAL A 41 -0.57 0.96 -3.65
CA VAL A 41 -0.67 -0.26 -2.81
C VAL A 41 0.22 -1.38 -3.36
N ARG A 42 0.32 -1.51 -4.69
CA ARG A 42 1.19 -2.49 -5.36
C ARG A 42 2.65 -2.32 -4.96
N TYR A 43 3.12 -1.07 -4.85
CA TYR A 43 4.46 -0.78 -4.40
C TYR A 43 4.65 -1.12 -2.91
N LEU A 44 3.67 -0.78 -2.06
CA LEU A 44 3.73 -1.10 -0.64
C LEU A 44 3.75 -2.61 -0.35
N LEU A 45 3.06 -3.41 -1.18
CA LEU A 45 3.05 -4.87 -1.09
C LEU A 45 4.24 -5.54 -1.79
N ALA A 46 4.95 -4.82 -2.67
CA ALA A 46 6.12 -5.34 -3.35
C ALA A 46 7.23 -5.72 -2.34
N ALA A 47 8.07 -6.68 -2.73
CA ALA A 47 9.16 -7.19 -1.89
C ALA A 47 8.70 -7.55 -0.45
N ALA A 48 7.49 -8.12 -0.32
CA ALA A 48 6.89 -8.54 0.95
C ALA A 48 6.88 -7.44 2.03
N GLY A 49 6.53 -6.21 1.62
CA GLY A 49 6.42 -5.08 2.53
C GLY A 49 7.76 -4.62 3.09
N LYS A 50 8.85 -4.77 2.34
CA LYS A 50 10.20 -4.30 2.75
C LYS A 50 10.18 -2.85 3.24
N VAL A 51 9.36 -1.99 2.64
CA VAL A 51 9.18 -0.59 3.03
C VAL A 51 8.68 -0.41 4.47
N PHE A 52 7.97 -1.39 5.03
CA PHE A 52 7.48 -1.33 6.41
C PHE A 52 8.49 -1.82 7.43
N ARG A 53 9.60 -2.43 7.00
CA ARG A 53 10.57 -3.08 7.88
C ARG A 53 11.71 -2.15 8.33
N VAL A 54 11.95 -1.08 7.58
CA VAL A 54 13.01 -0.10 7.85
C VAL A 54 12.36 1.25 8.07
N ARG A 55 12.82 2.00 9.08
CA ARG A 55 12.27 3.33 9.32
C ARG A 55 12.79 4.32 8.29
N ALA A 56 11.92 5.24 7.88
CA ALA A 56 12.27 6.19 6.82
C ALA A 56 13.40 7.14 7.26
N ASP A 57 13.47 7.47 8.55
CA ASP A 57 14.52 8.27 9.17
C ASP A 57 15.87 7.55 9.30
N GLU A 58 15.87 6.22 9.28
CA GLU A 58 17.09 5.38 9.34
C GLU A 58 17.67 5.07 7.95
N LEU A 59 16.94 5.38 6.88
CA LEU A 59 17.42 5.12 5.52
C LEU A 59 18.53 6.10 5.11
N PRO A 60 19.49 5.68 4.28
CA PRO A 60 20.42 6.60 3.63
C PRO A 60 19.67 7.69 2.85
N ALA A 61 20.23 8.90 2.79
CA ALA A 61 19.60 10.04 2.12
C ALA A 61 19.19 9.75 0.65
N SER A 62 19.97 8.92 -0.05
CA SER A 62 19.65 8.46 -1.40
C SER A 62 18.38 7.61 -1.47
N ASP A 63 18.16 6.72 -0.50
CA ASP A 63 16.95 5.89 -0.45
C ASP A 63 15.74 6.66 0.07
N GLN A 64 15.95 7.67 0.93
CA GLN A 64 14.89 8.62 1.31
C GLN A 64 14.40 9.41 0.09
N ALA A 65 15.31 9.95 -0.72
CA ALA A 65 14.97 10.63 -1.97
C ALA A 65 14.19 9.71 -2.92
N ARG A 66 14.63 8.45 -3.07
CA ARG A 66 13.92 7.45 -3.88
C ARG A 66 12.52 7.13 -3.36
N LEU A 67 12.30 7.14 -2.05
CA LEU A 67 10.96 6.98 -1.48
C LEU A 67 10.08 8.19 -1.80
N TYR A 68 10.64 9.39 -1.72
CA TYR A 68 9.94 10.61 -2.10
C TYR A 68 9.55 10.59 -3.59
N ASP A 69 10.47 10.25 -4.48
CA ASP A 69 10.24 10.17 -5.94
C ASP A 69 9.17 9.13 -6.32
N ARG A 70 9.05 8.06 -5.54
CA ARG A 70 8.05 7.00 -5.75
C ARG A 70 6.66 7.36 -5.25
N SER A 71 6.55 8.39 -4.42
CA SER A 71 5.26 8.95 -4.03
C SER A 71 4.81 9.99 -5.07
N ALA A 72 3.51 10.13 -5.27
CA ALA A 72 2.94 11.12 -6.19
C ALA A 72 1.96 12.04 -5.44
N PRO A 73 1.85 13.33 -5.81
CA PRO A 73 0.80 14.19 -5.28
C PRO A 73 -0.58 13.55 -5.47
N ALA A 74 -1.35 13.47 -4.39
CA ALA A 74 -2.66 12.84 -4.37
C ALA A 74 -3.70 13.82 -3.82
N ARG A 75 -4.86 13.91 -4.48
CA ARG A 75 -5.98 14.72 -4.00
C ARG A 75 -6.79 14.00 -2.92
N THR A 76 -6.77 12.68 -2.93
CA THR A 76 -7.52 11.80 -2.03
C THR A 76 -6.70 10.55 -1.73
N PHE A 77 -6.97 9.92 -0.58
CA PHE A 77 -6.42 8.62 -0.20
C PHE A 77 -7.55 7.60 -0.11
N ASP A 78 -7.46 6.51 -0.86
CA ASP A 78 -8.42 5.41 -0.73
C ASP A 78 -8.21 4.63 0.57
N ARG A 79 -6.97 4.63 1.08
CA ARG A 79 -6.54 3.87 2.26
C ARG A 79 -5.55 4.70 3.05
N PHE A 80 -5.75 4.74 4.36
CA PHE A 80 -4.81 5.33 5.29
C PHE A 80 -4.22 4.24 6.18
N LEU A 81 -2.91 4.05 6.10
CA LEU A 81 -2.18 3.14 6.97
C LEU A 81 -1.51 3.98 8.06
N SER A 82 -2.12 3.99 9.25
CA SER A 82 -1.54 4.71 10.39
C SER A 82 -0.15 4.18 10.70
N HIS A 83 0.83 5.06 10.63
CA HIS A 83 2.21 4.69 10.85
C HIS A 83 2.56 4.80 12.34
N CYS A 84 2.21 3.77 13.12
CA CYS A 84 2.76 3.62 14.47
C CYS A 84 4.06 2.81 14.40
N TRP A 85 5.20 3.41 14.75
CA TRP A 85 6.50 2.74 14.69
C TRP A 85 6.65 1.61 15.73
N SER A 86 5.78 1.55 16.74
CA SER A 86 5.77 0.46 17.72
C SER A 86 5.26 -0.86 17.16
N SER A 87 4.48 -0.84 16.06
CA SER A 87 3.96 -2.06 15.44
C SER A 87 4.97 -2.64 14.44
N PRO A 88 5.29 -3.95 14.53
CA PRO A 88 6.16 -4.62 13.58
C PRO A 88 5.71 -4.44 12.13
N GLY A 89 6.66 -4.23 11.22
CA GLY A 89 6.38 -3.98 9.80
C GLY A 89 5.60 -5.10 9.09
N TRP A 90 5.79 -6.36 9.52
CA TRP A 90 5.06 -7.50 8.96
C TRP A 90 3.56 -7.44 9.28
N GLN A 91 3.16 -6.89 10.43
CA GLN A 91 1.73 -6.74 10.78
C GLN A 91 1.06 -5.73 9.85
N LYS A 92 1.75 -4.63 9.55
CA LYS A 92 1.31 -3.61 8.58
C LYS A 92 1.15 -4.21 7.17
N PHE A 93 2.10 -5.06 6.77
CA PHE A 93 2.02 -5.80 5.51
C PHE A 93 0.80 -6.73 5.47
N CYS A 94 0.59 -7.55 6.50
CA CYS A 94 -0.55 -8.47 6.55
C CYS A 94 -1.89 -7.72 6.56
N ALA A 95 -1.99 -6.62 7.30
CA ALA A 95 -3.18 -5.77 7.31
C ALA A 95 -3.48 -5.20 5.93
N LEU A 96 -2.47 -4.63 5.26
CA LEU A 96 -2.62 -4.08 3.91
C LEU A 96 -2.93 -5.18 2.87
N ALA A 97 -2.31 -6.36 2.98
CA ALA A 97 -2.54 -7.48 2.07
C ALA A 97 -3.96 -8.04 2.24
N SER A 98 -4.44 -8.20 3.47
CA SER A 98 -5.80 -8.64 3.78
C SER A 98 -6.85 -7.65 3.27
N ASP A 99 -6.63 -6.35 3.48
CA ASP A 99 -7.52 -5.30 2.97
C ASP A 99 -7.51 -5.19 1.43
N HIS A 100 -6.35 -5.39 0.80
CA HIS A 100 -6.23 -5.29 -0.66
C HIS A 100 -6.80 -6.51 -1.41
N LEU A 101 -6.54 -7.72 -0.92
CA LEU A 101 -6.98 -8.98 -1.54
C LEU A 101 -8.40 -9.38 -1.10
N GLY A 102 -8.83 -8.91 0.07
CA GLY A 102 -10.01 -9.40 0.76
C GLY A 102 -9.65 -10.55 1.73
N PRO A 103 -10.29 -10.64 2.91
CA PRO A 103 -10.01 -11.67 3.90
C PRO A 103 -10.04 -13.12 3.37
N PRO A 104 -11.01 -13.56 2.55
CA PRO A 104 -11.05 -14.95 2.10
C PRO A 104 -9.91 -15.29 1.13
N ALA A 105 -9.56 -14.36 0.23
CA ALA A 105 -8.45 -14.56 -0.71
C ALA A 105 -7.10 -14.59 0.03
N PHE A 106 -6.92 -13.73 1.03
CA PHE A 106 -5.73 -13.73 1.87
C PHE A 106 -5.59 -15.02 2.69
N ALA A 107 -6.69 -15.52 3.27
CA ALA A 107 -6.70 -16.79 4.00
C ALA A 107 -6.34 -17.97 3.07
N ALA A 108 -6.96 -18.05 1.89
CA ALA A 108 -6.67 -19.09 0.91
C ALA A 108 -5.20 -19.06 0.46
N ALA A 109 -4.66 -17.88 0.16
CA ALA A 109 -3.25 -17.73 -0.21
C ALA A 109 -2.30 -18.15 0.91
N SER A 110 -2.66 -17.84 2.17
CA SER A 110 -1.88 -18.23 3.35
C SER A 110 -1.87 -19.75 3.54
N VAL A 111 -3.03 -20.41 3.38
CA VAL A 111 -3.13 -21.88 3.44
C VAL A 111 -2.26 -22.54 2.38
N VAL A 112 -2.35 -22.07 1.13
CA VAL A 112 -1.52 -22.61 0.03
C VAL A 112 -0.03 -22.40 0.32
N ALA A 113 0.37 -21.21 0.77
CA ALA A 113 1.77 -20.94 1.09
C ALA A 113 2.30 -21.85 2.21
N VAL A 114 1.52 -22.08 3.28
CA VAL A 114 1.88 -22.99 4.36
C VAL A 114 1.94 -24.43 3.86
N ALA A 115 0.99 -24.88 3.06
CA ALA A 115 0.98 -26.22 2.49
C ALA A 115 2.22 -26.47 1.61
N VAL A 116 2.58 -25.51 0.76
CA VAL A 116 3.80 -25.57 -0.06
C VAL A 116 5.05 -25.63 0.82
N HIS A 117 5.14 -24.79 1.86
CA HIS A 117 6.29 -24.79 2.76
C HIS A 117 6.45 -26.12 3.52
N ILE A 118 5.35 -26.68 4.01
CA ILE A 118 5.35 -28.01 4.65
C ILE A 118 5.78 -29.08 3.66
N ALA A 119 5.22 -29.08 2.44
CA ALA A 119 5.60 -30.04 1.40
C ALA A 119 7.09 -29.93 1.05
N GLN A 120 7.64 -28.72 0.92
CA GLN A 120 9.07 -28.50 0.67
C GLN A 120 9.95 -29.05 1.80
N ASN A 121 9.58 -28.79 3.06
CA ASN A 121 10.33 -29.27 4.22
C ASN A 121 10.25 -30.80 4.38
N LEU A 122 9.09 -31.40 4.09
CA LEU A 122 8.90 -32.85 4.19
C LEU A 122 9.55 -33.62 3.05
N HIS A 123 9.56 -33.04 1.84
CA HIS A 123 10.10 -33.72 0.67
C HIS A 123 11.58 -33.47 0.40
N ALA A 124 12.28 -32.68 1.24
CA ALA A 124 13.71 -32.34 1.11
C ALA A 124 14.12 -32.25 -0.37
N LEU A 125 13.36 -31.45 -1.14
CA LEU A 125 13.67 -31.26 -2.55
C LEU A 125 15.07 -30.62 -2.61
N PRO A 126 16.02 -31.22 -3.35
CA PRO A 126 17.42 -30.78 -3.38
C PRO A 126 17.56 -29.32 -3.86
#